data_AF-A0A126RWM5-F1
#
_entry.id   AF-A0A126RWM5-F1
#
_cell.length_a   1.000
_cell.length_b   1.000
_cell.length_c   1.000
_cell.angle_alpha   90.00
_cell.angle_beta   90.00
_cell.angle_gamma   90.00
#
_symmetry.space_group_name_H-M   'P 1'
#
loop_
_entity.id
_entity.type
_entity.pdbx_description
1 polymer ?
#
loop_
_entity_poly.entity_id
_entity_poly.type
_entity_poly.pdbx_seq_one_letter_code
_entity_poly.pdbx_strand_id
1 'polypeptide(L)'
;MGYARVSTDEQDTAAQLDALRAAGCAIIFEDKASGASRERPQLARAIGRAGEGDTLLVVRIDRLARSLSHLLEVVEMLRKKGAHFRSINDPIDTGSAQGMLMTQMLGAFAEFERALIRERTRAGLKAAVARGAKPDNPKMRARDTRAIADIRYGHRERYLNDLLDGRHRWLPTVERLRPHLPWKLVVRQLQAISPPVRSFSERTLVKACRTLVRAGHANPSILDKAGRLPPDTRVARLLADRVRTHPDATLRELATWLSRDLREPTARGGLSWAPEGVRREKERARALGLLE
;
A
#
# COMPACT_ATOMS: atom_id res chain seq x y z
N MET A 1 -10.72 -16.11 -16.60
CA MET A 1 -11.44 -15.12 -15.78
C MET A 1 -11.82 -13.94 -16.68
N GLY A 2 -13.00 -13.35 -16.53
CA GLY A 2 -13.44 -12.20 -17.34
C GLY A 2 -13.52 -10.92 -16.53
N TYR A 3 -13.29 -9.77 -17.16
CA TYR A 3 -13.54 -8.46 -16.58
C TYR A 3 -14.38 -7.59 -17.51
N ALA A 4 -15.44 -6.99 -16.96
CA ALA A 4 -16.33 -6.06 -17.63
C ALA A 4 -16.40 -4.74 -16.85
N ARG A 5 -16.51 -3.63 -17.58
CA ARG A 5 -16.82 -2.32 -17.01
C ARG A 5 -18.11 -1.82 -17.64
N VAL A 6 -19.14 -1.74 -16.82
CA VAL A 6 -20.50 -1.47 -17.26
C VAL A 6 -20.88 -0.04 -16.92
N SER A 7 -21.45 0.69 -17.88
CA SER A 7 -22.00 2.02 -17.63
C SER A 7 -23.45 1.89 -17.16
N THR A 8 -24.12 3.00 -16.85
CA THR A 8 -25.57 3.03 -16.58
C THR A 8 -26.44 2.69 -17.80
N ASP A 9 -25.85 2.48 -18.97
CA ASP A 9 -26.56 2.04 -20.16
C ASP A 9 -26.66 0.50 -20.18
N GLU A 10 -27.87 -0.02 -19.98
CA GLU A 10 -28.14 -1.45 -19.81
C GLU A 10 -27.84 -2.27 -21.08
N GLN A 11 -27.89 -1.65 -22.27
CA GLN A 11 -27.72 -2.34 -23.54
C GLN A 11 -26.26 -2.75 -23.81
N ASP A 12 -25.29 -1.85 -23.59
CA ASP A 12 -23.84 -2.12 -23.77
C ASP A 12 -23.31 -3.09 -22.70
N THR A 13 -23.98 -3.11 -21.55
CA THR A 13 -23.63 -3.93 -20.39
C THR A 13 -23.91 -5.42 -20.63
N ALA A 14 -25.09 -5.76 -21.13
CA ALA A 14 -25.46 -7.15 -21.41
C ALA A 14 -24.55 -7.78 -22.47
N ALA A 15 -24.27 -7.04 -23.55
CA ALA A 15 -23.43 -7.51 -24.65
C ALA A 15 -22.00 -7.88 -24.20
N GLN A 16 -21.42 -7.12 -23.26
CA GLN A 16 -20.09 -7.44 -22.72
C GLN A 16 -20.07 -8.72 -21.90
N LEU A 17 -21.06 -8.89 -21.03
CA LEU A 17 -21.17 -10.07 -20.18
C LEU A 17 -21.40 -11.33 -21.04
N ASP A 18 -22.25 -11.24 -22.05
CA ASP A 18 -22.54 -12.35 -22.94
C ASP A 18 -21.32 -12.76 -23.77
N ALA A 19 -20.54 -11.79 -24.28
CA ALA A 19 -19.28 -12.08 -24.96
C ALA A 19 -18.26 -12.78 -24.05
N LEU A 20 -18.15 -12.36 -22.78
CA LEU A 20 -17.25 -13.00 -21.81
C LEU A 20 -17.70 -14.42 -21.44
N ARG A 21 -19.01 -14.64 -21.30
CA ARG A 21 -19.59 -15.98 -21.06
C ARG A 21 -19.37 -16.90 -22.26
N ALA A 22 -19.63 -16.41 -23.48
CA ALA A 22 -19.40 -17.14 -24.72
C ALA A 22 -17.92 -17.51 -24.91
N ALA A 23 -17.00 -16.66 -24.44
CA ALA A 23 -15.57 -16.94 -24.43
C ALA A 23 -15.11 -17.91 -23.31
N GLY A 24 -16.04 -18.48 -22.53
CA GLY A 24 -15.75 -19.50 -21.51
C GLY A 24 -15.26 -18.96 -20.17
N CYS A 25 -15.54 -17.70 -19.82
CA CYS A 25 -15.13 -17.14 -18.54
C CYS A 25 -15.90 -17.79 -17.36
N ALA A 26 -15.22 -18.60 -16.55
CA ALA A 26 -15.81 -19.21 -15.35
C ALA A 26 -16.20 -18.20 -14.25
N ILE A 27 -15.46 -17.09 -14.13
CA ILE A 27 -15.71 -16.02 -13.16
C ILE A 27 -15.62 -14.70 -13.91
N ILE A 28 -16.61 -13.82 -13.72
CA ILE A 28 -16.65 -12.49 -14.34
C ILE A 28 -16.68 -11.42 -13.24
N PHE A 29 -15.78 -10.44 -13.35
CA PHE A 29 -15.65 -9.30 -12.45
C PHE A 29 -16.25 -8.06 -13.12
N GLU A 30 -17.19 -7.40 -12.45
CA GLU A 30 -17.96 -6.29 -13.03
C GLU A 30 -17.78 -5.00 -12.22
N ASP A 31 -17.13 -4.00 -12.80
CA ASP A 31 -17.09 -2.65 -12.22
C ASP A 31 -18.21 -1.76 -12.81
N LYS A 32 -19.06 -1.20 -11.95
CA LYS A 32 -20.08 -0.22 -12.33
C LYS A 32 -19.49 1.18 -12.41
N ALA A 33 -19.58 1.81 -13.58
CA ALA A 33 -19.09 3.15 -13.84
C ALA A 33 -20.26 4.16 -13.81
N SER A 34 -20.46 4.84 -12.67
CA SER A 34 -21.13 6.15 -12.71
C SER A 34 -20.13 7.17 -13.29
N GLY A 35 -20.60 8.16 -14.06
CA GLY A 35 -19.77 9.05 -14.89
C GLY A 35 -18.60 9.77 -14.18
N ALA A 36 -18.55 9.77 -12.85
CA ALA A 36 -17.46 10.35 -12.04
C ALA A 36 -16.58 9.32 -11.31
N SER A 37 -16.96 8.03 -11.24
CA SER A 37 -16.26 7.06 -10.39
C SER A 37 -14.95 6.57 -11.01
N ARG A 38 -13.85 6.89 -10.31
CA ARG A 38 -12.48 6.49 -10.67
C ARG A 38 -12.11 5.10 -10.16
N GLU A 39 -12.78 4.62 -9.12
CA GLU A 39 -12.43 3.38 -8.46
C GLU A 39 -12.77 2.17 -9.33
N ARG A 40 -11.93 1.13 -9.24
CA ARG A 40 -12.06 -0.15 -9.94
C ARG A 40 -11.78 -1.32 -9.01
N PRO A 41 -12.60 -1.46 -7.94
CA PRO A 41 -12.37 -2.49 -6.93
C PRO A 41 -12.46 -3.89 -7.51
N GLN A 42 -13.32 -4.14 -8.53
CA GLN A 42 -13.43 -5.48 -9.12
C GLN A 42 -12.26 -5.80 -10.05
N LEU A 43 -11.71 -4.82 -10.78
CA LEU A 43 -10.45 -5.03 -11.51
C LEU A 43 -9.30 -5.42 -10.57
N ALA A 44 -9.16 -4.70 -9.45
CA ALA A 44 -8.13 -5.01 -8.45
C ALA A 44 -8.32 -6.41 -7.85
N ARG A 45 -9.57 -6.82 -7.59
CA ARG A 45 -9.92 -8.17 -7.14
C ARG A 45 -9.60 -9.23 -8.19
N ALA A 46 -9.88 -8.98 -9.47
CA ALA A 46 -9.57 -9.89 -10.56
C ALA A 46 -8.07 -10.16 -10.66
N ILE A 47 -7.25 -9.09 -10.65
CA ILE A 47 -5.79 -9.20 -10.66
C ILE A 47 -5.28 -9.89 -9.39
N GLY A 48 -5.86 -9.56 -8.23
CA GLY A 48 -5.52 -10.17 -6.95
C GLY A 48 -5.77 -11.69 -6.92
N ARG A 49 -6.88 -12.13 -7.50
CA ARG A 49 -7.32 -13.53 -7.56
C ARG A 49 -6.56 -14.37 -8.59
N ALA A 50 -6.05 -13.75 -9.65
CA ALA A 50 -5.31 -14.43 -10.71
C ALA A 50 -4.06 -15.14 -10.17
N GLY A 51 -3.89 -16.40 -10.59
CA GLY A 51 -2.75 -17.26 -10.32
C GLY A 51 -2.10 -17.78 -11.60
N GLU A 52 -1.18 -18.73 -11.44
CA GLU A 52 -0.42 -19.30 -12.54
C GLU A 52 -1.34 -20.03 -13.54
N GLY A 53 -1.17 -19.74 -14.83
CA GLY A 53 -1.98 -20.30 -15.92
C GLY A 53 -3.33 -19.63 -16.14
N ASP A 54 -3.79 -18.76 -15.23
CA ASP A 54 -5.03 -18.02 -15.43
C ASP A 54 -4.90 -17.02 -16.59
N THR A 55 -5.99 -16.78 -17.32
CA THR A 55 -6.07 -15.68 -18.30
C THR A 55 -7.17 -14.71 -17.91
N LEU A 56 -6.83 -13.43 -17.83
CA LEU A 56 -7.78 -12.34 -17.71
C LEU A 56 -8.27 -11.92 -19.10
N LEU A 57 -9.53 -12.18 -19.39
CA LEU A 57 -10.21 -11.82 -20.63
C LEU A 57 -10.99 -10.53 -20.47
N VAL A 58 -10.94 -9.70 -21.50
CA VAL A 58 -11.78 -8.51 -21.66
C VAL A 58 -12.34 -8.48 -23.07
N VAL A 59 -13.52 -7.87 -23.26
CA VAL A 59 -14.11 -7.78 -24.60
C VAL A 59 -13.30 -6.85 -25.50
N ARG A 60 -12.88 -5.70 -24.94
CA ARG A 60 -12.03 -4.71 -25.61
C ARG A 60 -11.07 -4.04 -24.63
N ILE A 61 -9.93 -3.57 -25.13
CA ILE A 61 -8.90 -2.89 -24.34
C ILE A 61 -9.42 -1.59 -23.71
N ASP A 62 -10.24 -0.80 -24.41
CA ASP A 62 -10.78 0.49 -23.90
C ASP A 62 -11.65 0.30 -22.64
N ARG A 63 -12.26 -0.88 -22.48
CA ARG A 63 -13.04 -1.24 -21.29
C ARG A 63 -12.14 -1.57 -20.10
N LEU A 64 -10.92 -2.03 -20.36
CA LEU A 64 -9.89 -2.31 -19.35
C LEU A 64 -9.02 -1.09 -19.05
N ALA A 65 -8.43 -0.45 -20.05
CA ALA A 65 -7.33 0.49 -19.88
C ALA A 65 -7.70 1.87 -20.42
N ARG A 66 -7.34 2.92 -19.67
CA ARG A 66 -7.59 4.33 -20.04
C ARG A 66 -6.42 4.96 -20.80
N SER A 67 -5.30 4.24 -20.84
CA SER A 67 -4.07 4.60 -21.53
C SER A 67 -3.29 3.33 -21.78
N LEU A 68 -2.36 3.39 -22.71
CA LEU A 68 -1.46 2.28 -23.00
C LEU A 68 -0.56 1.94 -21.79
N SER A 69 -0.08 2.94 -21.05
CA SER A 69 0.67 2.71 -19.80
C SER A 69 -0.13 1.90 -18.79
N HIS A 70 -1.42 2.20 -18.61
CA HIS A 70 -2.28 1.45 -17.70
C HIS A 70 -2.49 0.00 -18.17
N LEU A 71 -2.62 -0.23 -19.48
CA LEU A 71 -2.68 -1.58 -20.03
C LEU A 71 -1.42 -2.38 -19.69
N LEU A 72 -0.24 -1.80 -19.93
CA LEU A 72 1.05 -2.45 -19.68
C LEU A 72 1.27 -2.75 -18.20
N GLU A 73 0.83 -1.86 -17.31
CA GLU A 73 0.85 -2.10 -15.85
C GLU A 73 0.00 -3.31 -15.46
N VAL A 74 -1.22 -3.44 -16.02
CA VAL A 74 -2.09 -4.60 -15.79
C VAL A 74 -1.46 -5.89 -16.30
N VAL A 75 -0.94 -5.87 -17.53
CA VAL A 75 -0.25 -7.03 -18.12
C VAL A 75 0.94 -7.46 -17.26
N GLU A 76 1.76 -6.51 -16.79
CA GLU A 76 2.93 -6.83 -15.96
C GLU A 76 2.54 -7.38 -14.58
N MET A 77 1.45 -6.88 -13.98
CA MET A 77 0.92 -7.43 -12.72
C MET A 77 0.45 -8.87 -12.88
N LEU A 78 -0.22 -9.20 -13.99
CA LEU A 78 -0.67 -10.57 -14.30
C LEU A 78 0.53 -11.48 -14.57
N ARG A 79 1.49 -11.00 -15.38
CA ARG A 79 2.72 -11.75 -15.71
C ARG A 79 3.51 -12.14 -14.46
N LYS A 80 3.66 -11.23 -13.49
CA LYS A 80 4.33 -11.51 -12.21
C LYS A 80 3.65 -12.62 -11.39
N LYS A 81 2.38 -12.90 -11.66
CA LYS A 81 1.60 -13.97 -11.04
C LYS A 81 1.55 -15.24 -11.88
N GLY A 82 2.23 -15.28 -13.03
CA GLY A 82 2.13 -16.38 -14.00
C GLY A 82 0.81 -16.41 -14.77
N ALA A 83 0.05 -15.30 -14.78
CA ALA A 83 -1.20 -15.17 -15.49
C ALA A 83 -1.02 -14.42 -16.82
N HIS A 84 -1.96 -14.63 -17.75
CA HIS A 84 -1.99 -14.01 -19.07
C HIS A 84 -3.14 -13.00 -19.19
N PHE A 85 -3.03 -12.15 -20.20
CA PHE A 85 -4.05 -11.17 -20.58
C PHE A 85 -4.46 -11.42 -22.04
N ARG A 86 -5.77 -11.36 -22.30
CA ARG A 86 -6.31 -11.47 -23.65
C ARG A 86 -7.48 -10.51 -23.86
N SER A 87 -7.50 -9.84 -25.00
CA SER A 87 -8.71 -9.19 -25.50
C SER A 87 -9.44 -10.10 -26.49
N ILE A 88 -10.77 -10.09 -26.47
CA ILE A 88 -11.58 -10.88 -27.42
C ILE A 88 -11.55 -10.22 -28.81
N ASN A 89 -11.71 -8.90 -28.87
CA ASN A 89 -11.87 -8.17 -30.13
C ASN A 89 -10.59 -7.45 -30.59
N ASP A 90 -9.53 -7.44 -29.77
CA ASP A 90 -8.26 -6.80 -30.12
C ASP A 90 -7.15 -7.85 -30.29
N PRO A 91 -6.13 -7.60 -31.14
CA PRO A 91 -5.04 -8.54 -31.41
C PRO A 91 -3.98 -8.57 -30.27
N ILE A 92 -4.43 -8.57 -29.02
CA ILE A 92 -3.57 -8.65 -27.84
C ILE A 92 -3.91 -9.92 -27.07
N ASP A 93 -2.98 -10.87 -27.14
CA ASP A 93 -3.00 -12.11 -26.37
C ASP A 93 -1.58 -12.43 -25.88
N THR A 94 -1.34 -12.21 -24.59
CA THR A 94 -0.03 -12.44 -23.96
C THR A 94 0.24 -13.91 -23.64
N GLY A 95 -0.67 -14.83 -24.00
CA GLY A 95 -0.42 -16.27 -24.03
C GLY A 95 0.25 -16.73 -25.33
N SER A 96 0.27 -15.89 -26.37
CA SER A 96 0.88 -16.18 -27.67
C SER A 96 2.20 -15.41 -27.88
N ALA A 97 3.14 -15.99 -28.62
CA ALA A 97 4.39 -15.32 -28.98
C ALA A 97 4.14 -14.03 -29.80
N GLN A 98 3.19 -14.06 -30.72
CA GLN A 98 2.81 -12.91 -31.54
C GLN A 98 2.15 -11.79 -30.73
N GLY A 99 1.21 -12.11 -29.84
CA GLY A 99 0.57 -11.10 -28.99
C GLY A 99 1.51 -10.55 -27.91
N MET A 100 2.47 -11.36 -27.43
CA MET A 100 3.55 -10.88 -26.57
C MET A 100 4.44 -9.86 -27.30
N LEU A 101 4.85 -10.17 -28.54
CA LEU A 101 5.60 -9.25 -29.38
C LEU A 101 4.84 -7.93 -29.61
N MET A 102 3.55 -8.01 -29.94
CA MET A 102 2.70 -6.82 -30.14
C MET A 102 2.60 -5.96 -28.88
N THR A 103 2.46 -6.59 -27.71
CA THR A 103 2.43 -5.90 -26.42
C THR A 103 3.77 -5.20 -26.12
N GLN A 104 4.90 -5.85 -26.42
CA GLN A 104 6.22 -5.25 -26.28
C GLN A 104 6.44 -4.07 -27.22
N MET A 105 6.01 -4.18 -28.48
CA MET A 105 6.07 -3.06 -29.44
C MET A 105 5.25 -1.88 -28.94
N LEU A 106 4.01 -2.11 -28.50
CA LEU A 106 3.18 -1.06 -27.91
C LEU A 106 3.86 -0.41 -26.69
N GLY A 107 4.49 -1.21 -25.83
CA GLY A 107 5.33 -0.70 -24.73
C GLY A 107 6.46 0.21 -25.17
N ALA A 108 7.20 -0.19 -26.20
CA ALA A 108 8.28 0.61 -26.77
C ALA A 108 7.76 1.93 -27.37
N PHE A 109 6.64 1.90 -28.10
CA PHE A 109 6.01 3.11 -28.63
C PHE A 109 5.55 4.06 -27.51
N ALA A 110 4.99 3.53 -26.42
CA ALA A 110 4.56 4.34 -25.29
C ALA A 110 5.71 5.04 -24.56
N GLU A 111 6.87 4.38 -24.45
CA GLU A 111 8.08 4.99 -23.90
C GLU A 111 8.67 6.02 -24.87
N PHE A 112 8.67 5.71 -26.17
CA PHE A 112 9.13 6.63 -27.22
C PHE A 112 8.32 7.92 -27.25
N GLU A 113 6.98 7.84 -27.22
CA GLU A 113 6.11 9.03 -27.19
C GLU A 113 6.36 9.89 -25.94
N ARG A 114 6.52 9.24 -24.77
CA ARG A 114 6.90 9.93 -23.53
C ARG A 114 8.26 10.62 -23.63
N ALA A 115 9.23 9.99 -24.29
CA ALA A 115 10.54 10.59 -24.54
C ALA A 115 10.43 11.81 -25.46
N LEU A 116 9.67 11.73 -26.55
CA LEU A 116 9.43 12.85 -27.47
C LEU A 116 8.76 14.04 -26.78
N ILE A 117 7.74 13.79 -25.95
CA ILE A 117 7.08 14.87 -25.17
C ILE A 117 8.08 15.55 -24.24
N ARG A 118 8.92 14.78 -23.54
CA ARG A 118 9.97 15.34 -22.66
C ARG A 118 10.98 16.16 -23.45
N GLU A 119 11.43 15.65 -24.59
CA GLU A 119 12.38 16.34 -25.46
C GLU A 119 11.81 17.67 -25.97
N ARG A 120 10.59 17.65 -26.51
CA ARG A 120 9.89 18.85 -26.98
C ARG A 120 9.65 19.86 -25.86
N THR A 121 9.27 19.39 -24.68
CA THR A 121 9.11 20.26 -23.49
C THR A 121 10.43 20.89 -23.09
N ARG A 122 11.53 20.13 -23.10
CA ARG A 122 12.86 20.61 -22.75
C ARG A 122 13.39 21.61 -23.77
N ALA A 123 13.17 21.36 -25.06
CA ALA A 123 13.51 22.28 -26.14
C ALA A 123 12.69 23.56 -26.06
N GLY A 124 11.38 23.45 -25.82
CA GLY A 124 10.48 24.60 -25.62
C GLY A 124 10.88 25.43 -24.40
N LEU A 125 11.22 24.78 -23.29
CA LEU A 125 11.73 25.42 -22.08
C LEU A 125 13.05 26.14 -22.33
N LYS A 126 14.01 25.49 -23.01
CA LYS A 126 15.31 26.10 -23.37
C LYS A 126 15.11 27.33 -24.24
N ALA A 127 14.24 27.25 -25.24
CA ALA A 127 13.92 28.37 -26.12
C ALA A 127 13.20 29.50 -25.38
N ALA A 128 12.29 29.17 -24.46
CA ALA A 128 11.62 30.16 -23.61
C ALA A 128 12.62 30.87 -22.70
N VAL A 129 13.53 30.14 -22.05
CA VAL A 129 14.62 30.70 -21.22
C VAL A 129 15.54 31.59 -22.05
N ALA A 130 15.92 31.17 -23.27
CA ALA A 130 16.72 31.99 -24.18
C ALA A 130 16.00 33.29 -24.58
N ARG A 131 14.66 33.28 -24.65
CA ARG A 131 13.82 34.48 -24.84
C ARG A 131 13.54 35.26 -23.55
N GLY A 132 14.21 34.94 -22.44
CA GLY A 132 14.08 35.63 -21.16
C GLY A 132 12.94 35.15 -20.26
N ALA A 133 12.21 34.09 -20.64
CA ALA A 133 11.20 33.50 -19.77
C ALA A 133 11.88 32.84 -18.55
N LYS A 134 11.36 33.10 -17.36
CA LYS A 134 11.86 32.52 -16.11
C LYS A 134 10.86 31.45 -15.64
N PRO A 135 11.22 30.15 -15.68
CA PRO A 135 10.27 29.04 -15.53
C PRO A 135 9.88 28.70 -14.08
N ASP A 136 10.25 29.53 -13.11
CA ASP A 136 9.73 29.37 -11.75
C ASP A 136 8.29 29.90 -11.64
N ASN A 137 7.59 29.53 -10.56
CA ASN A 137 6.29 30.09 -10.24
C ASN A 137 6.45 31.59 -9.89
N PRO A 138 5.86 32.54 -10.65
CA PRO A 138 6.02 33.97 -10.41
C PRO A 138 5.63 34.39 -8.98
N LYS A 139 4.63 33.72 -8.39
CA LYS A 139 4.21 33.96 -7.00
C LYS A 139 5.24 33.48 -5.98
N MET A 140 5.97 32.41 -6.28
CA MET A 140 7.09 31.94 -5.45
C MET A 140 8.29 32.90 -5.54
N ARG A 141 8.57 33.45 -6.73
CA ARG A 141 9.62 34.46 -6.93
C ARG A 141 9.33 35.75 -6.18
N ALA A 142 8.07 36.18 -6.19
CA ALA A 142 7.57 37.31 -5.42
C ALA A 142 7.54 37.06 -3.91
N ARG A 143 7.89 35.85 -3.45
CA ARG A 143 7.73 35.39 -2.05
C ARG A 143 6.32 35.66 -1.51
N ASP A 144 5.33 35.50 -2.38
CA ASP A 144 3.92 35.67 -2.01
C ASP A 144 3.59 34.71 -0.86
N THR A 145 3.29 35.30 0.29
CA THR A 145 3.02 34.57 1.53
C THR A 145 1.79 33.67 1.40
N ARG A 146 0.80 34.07 0.58
CA ARG A 146 -0.41 33.27 0.32
C ARG A 146 -0.10 32.07 -0.55
N ALA A 147 0.58 32.27 -1.68
CA ALA A 147 0.96 31.15 -2.56
C ALA A 147 1.86 30.13 -1.87
N ILE A 148 2.80 30.59 -1.02
CA ILE A 148 3.64 29.71 -0.20
C ILE A 148 2.78 28.96 0.84
N ALA A 149 1.83 29.64 1.47
CA ALA A 149 0.91 29.02 2.43
C ALA A 149 0.02 27.96 1.77
N ASP A 150 -0.52 28.24 0.57
CA ASP A 150 -1.37 27.33 -0.20
C ASP A 150 -0.61 26.06 -0.61
N ILE A 151 0.61 26.20 -1.12
CA ILE A 151 1.47 25.06 -1.46
C ILE A 151 1.76 24.23 -0.19
N ARG A 152 2.10 24.88 0.93
CA ARG A 152 2.31 24.17 2.21
C ARG A 152 1.03 23.51 2.71
N TYR A 153 -0.12 24.13 2.52
CA TYR A 153 -1.42 23.55 2.85
C TYR A 153 -1.65 22.29 2.02
N GLY A 154 -1.53 22.36 0.69
CA GLY A 154 -1.72 21.20 -0.19
C GLY A 154 -0.70 20.06 0.02
N HIS A 155 0.52 20.36 0.46
CA HIS A 155 1.47 19.32 0.89
C HIS A 155 1.07 18.68 2.24
N ARG A 156 0.59 19.47 3.20
CA ARG A 156 0.11 18.97 4.50
C ARG A 156 -1.13 18.12 4.35
N GLU A 157 -2.07 18.56 3.51
CA GLU A 157 -3.32 17.86 3.22
C GLU A 157 -3.07 16.52 2.54
N ARG A 158 -2.23 16.48 1.48
CA ARG A 158 -1.81 15.21 0.87
C ARG A 158 -1.15 14.27 1.87
N TYR A 159 -0.22 14.79 2.68
CA TYR A 159 0.45 13.97 3.69
C TYR A 159 -0.53 13.44 4.75
N LEU A 160 -1.53 14.23 5.15
CA LEU A 160 -2.58 13.77 6.06
C LEU A 160 -3.42 12.67 5.41
N ASN A 161 -3.89 12.86 4.17
CA ASN A 161 -4.69 11.86 3.46
C ASN A 161 -3.92 10.54 3.31
N ASP A 162 -2.65 10.58 2.89
CA ASP A 162 -1.78 9.39 2.82
C ASP A 162 -1.67 8.67 4.18
N LEU A 163 -1.66 9.42 5.29
CA LEU A 163 -1.64 8.84 6.64
C LEU A 163 -2.99 8.19 6.99
N LEU A 164 -4.10 8.82 6.65
CA LEU A 164 -5.44 8.33 6.95
C LEU A 164 -5.73 7.03 6.20
N ASP A 165 -5.34 6.92 4.94
CA ASP A 165 -5.54 5.72 4.11
C ASP A 165 -4.90 4.47 4.75
N GLY A 166 -3.70 4.63 5.32
CA GLY A 166 -2.95 3.54 5.95
C GLY A 166 -3.17 3.35 7.45
N ARG A 167 -3.88 4.26 8.14
CA ARG A 167 -3.87 4.35 9.62
C ARG A 167 -4.34 3.07 10.30
N HIS A 168 -5.35 2.40 9.74
CA HIS A 168 -5.99 1.22 10.32
C HIS A 168 -5.01 0.07 10.57
N ARG A 169 -3.89 0.02 9.83
CA ARG A 169 -2.93 -1.09 9.91
C ARG A 169 -1.83 -0.88 10.96
N TRP A 170 -1.61 0.34 11.46
CA TRP A 170 -0.48 0.63 12.35
C TRP A 170 -0.84 1.51 13.56
N LEU A 171 -1.79 2.43 13.43
CA LEU A 171 -2.18 3.34 14.50
C LEU A 171 -2.71 2.60 15.74
N PRO A 172 -3.56 1.57 15.63
CA PRO A 172 -4.05 0.84 16.81
C PRO A 172 -2.93 0.21 17.64
N THR A 173 -1.86 -0.26 16.98
CA THR A 173 -0.67 -0.79 17.67
C THR A 173 0.10 0.33 18.39
N VAL A 174 0.21 1.51 17.79
CA VAL A 174 0.84 2.66 18.46
C VAL A 174 0.03 3.09 19.68
N GLU A 175 -1.28 3.22 19.56
CA GLU A 175 -2.18 3.63 20.65
C GLU A 175 -2.18 2.63 21.81
N ARG A 176 -1.98 1.34 21.53
CA ARG A 176 -1.89 0.30 22.57
C ARG A 176 -0.54 0.29 23.29
N LEU A 177 0.54 0.58 22.57
CA LEU A 177 1.92 0.51 23.11
C LEU A 177 2.39 1.83 23.74
N ARG A 178 1.86 2.97 23.29
CA ARG A 178 2.18 4.29 23.82
C ARG A 178 1.11 4.74 24.82
N PRO A 179 1.49 5.43 25.91
CA PRO A 179 2.84 5.88 26.25
C PRO A 179 3.71 4.84 26.97
N HIS A 180 3.21 3.63 27.23
CA HIS A 180 3.87 2.62 28.06
C HIS A 180 5.27 2.19 27.59
N LEU A 181 5.54 2.22 26.28
CA LEU A 181 6.83 1.88 25.70
C LEU A 181 7.51 3.07 25.01
N PRO A 182 8.86 3.11 24.98
CA PRO A 182 9.61 4.06 24.17
C PRO A 182 9.42 3.82 22.66
N TRP A 183 9.49 4.89 21.88
CA TRP A 183 9.29 4.89 20.42
C TRP A 183 10.13 3.84 19.68
N LYS A 184 11.40 3.65 20.09
CA LYS A 184 12.30 2.64 19.53
C LYS A 184 11.69 1.23 19.52
N LEU A 185 11.00 0.85 20.58
CA LEU A 185 10.39 -0.48 20.70
C LEU A 185 9.09 -0.57 19.89
N VAL A 186 8.31 0.52 19.86
CA VAL A 186 7.09 0.60 19.05
C VAL A 186 7.43 0.46 17.56
N VAL A 187 8.48 1.12 17.09
CA VAL A 187 8.94 0.99 15.70
C VAL A 187 9.37 -0.44 15.39
N ARG A 188 10.14 -1.09 16.27
CA ARG A 188 10.54 -2.51 16.10
C ARG A 188 9.32 -3.43 16.00
N GLN A 189 8.28 -3.19 16.81
CA GLN A 189 7.03 -3.94 16.74
C GLN A 189 6.30 -3.73 15.43
N LEU A 190 6.16 -2.49 14.97
CA LEU A 190 5.54 -2.19 13.67
C LEU A 190 6.28 -2.83 12.50
N GLN A 191 7.61 -2.91 12.57
CA GLN A 191 8.44 -3.57 11.55
C GLN A 191 8.27 -5.10 11.54
N ALA A 192 7.87 -5.70 12.66
CA ALA A 192 7.60 -7.14 12.76
C ALA A 192 6.18 -7.52 12.28
N ILE A 193 5.31 -6.54 11.97
CA ILE A 193 3.99 -6.80 11.38
C ILE A 193 4.16 -7.06 9.87
N SER A 194 3.74 -8.24 9.41
CA SER A 194 3.81 -8.65 8.00
C SER A 194 2.42 -8.58 7.33
N PRO A 195 2.30 -8.00 6.11
CA PRO A 195 3.32 -7.30 5.36
C PRO A 195 3.58 -5.88 5.93
N PRO A 196 4.80 -5.33 5.79
CA PRO A 196 5.14 -4.03 6.33
C PRO A 196 4.34 -2.94 5.62
N VAL A 197 3.48 -2.26 6.38
CA VAL A 197 2.55 -1.24 5.88
C VAL A 197 3.28 0.01 5.39
N ARG A 198 4.39 0.35 6.06
CA ARG A 198 5.29 1.48 5.80
C ARG A 198 6.54 1.31 6.66
N SER A 199 7.73 1.55 6.11
CA SER A 199 8.97 1.54 6.90
C SER A 199 9.08 2.84 7.73
N PHE A 200 8.53 2.82 8.94
CA PHE A 200 8.71 3.92 9.88
C PHE A 200 10.10 3.91 10.51
N SER A 201 10.68 5.10 10.65
CA SER A 201 11.73 5.40 11.62
C SER A 201 11.10 6.06 12.85
N GLU A 202 11.81 6.13 13.97
CA GLU A 202 11.29 6.81 15.17
C GLU A 202 10.84 8.25 14.87
N ARG A 203 11.65 9.00 14.12
CA ARG A 203 11.35 10.39 13.75
C ARG A 203 10.11 10.49 12.87
N THR A 204 9.96 9.61 11.88
CA THR A 204 8.82 9.66 10.95
C THR A 204 7.54 9.18 11.60
N LEU A 205 7.62 8.19 12.50
CA LEU A 205 6.46 7.73 13.29
C LEU A 205 5.95 8.82 14.24
N VAL A 206 6.85 9.47 14.98
CA VAL A 206 6.49 10.58 15.88
C VAL A 206 5.87 11.73 15.10
N LYS A 207 6.42 12.07 13.93
CA LYS A 207 5.85 13.09 13.04
C LYS A 207 4.44 12.71 12.59
N ALA A 208 4.23 11.47 12.15
CA ALA A 208 2.93 10.97 11.73
C ALA A 208 1.90 11.03 12.86
N CYS A 209 2.26 10.55 14.06
CA CYS A 209 1.41 10.61 15.24
C CYS A 209 1.05 12.05 15.62
N ARG A 210 2.01 12.98 15.62
CA ARG A 210 1.74 14.41 15.85
C ARG A 210 0.79 15.01 14.84
N THR A 211 0.93 14.66 13.57
CA THR A 211 0.02 15.12 12.51
C THR A 211 -1.40 14.60 12.75
N LEU A 212 -1.56 13.32 13.09
CA LEU A 212 -2.88 12.72 13.36
C LEU A 212 -3.53 13.28 14.63
N VAL A 213 -2.77 13.44 15.72
CA VAL A 213 -3.27 14.05 16.97
C VAL A 213 -3.74 15.48 16.73
N ARG A 214 -2.95 16.29 16.00
CA ARG A 214 -3.34 17.67 15.65
C ARG A 214 -4.59 17.73 14.78
N ALA A 215 -4.80 16.73 13.95
CA ALA A 215 -5.99 16.61 13.10
C ALA A 215 -7.18 15.93 13.82
N GLY A 216 -7.05 15.54 15.09
CA GLY A 216 -8.11 14.90 15.87
C GLY A 216 -8.36 13.41 15.53
N HIS A 217 -7.41 12.75 14.87
CA HIS A 217 -7.55 11.36 14.41
C HIS A 217 -6.78 10.33 15.25
N ALA A 218 -6.18 10.73 16.38
CA ALA A 218 -5.45 9.85 17.28
C ALA A 218 -5.48 10.39 18.71
N ASN A 219 -5.40 9.51 19.71
CA ASN A 219 -5.38 9.93 21.11
C ASN A 219 -4.11 10.76 21.44
N PRO A 220 -4.22 11.97 22.03
CA PRO A 220 -3.07 12.78 22.41
C PRO A 220 -2.06 12.07 23.33
N SER A 221 -2.51 11.15 24.17
CA SER A 221 -1.68 10.44 25.16
C SER A 221 -0.54 9.63 24.54
N ILE A 222 -0.63 9.25 23.26
CA ILE A 222 0.44 8.52 22.56
C ILE A 222 1.74 9.33 22.48
N LEU A 223 1.65 10.66 22.59
CA LEU A 223 2.79 11.58 22.53
C LEU A 223 3.46 11.78 23.89
N ASP A 224 2.87 11.31 24.98
CA ASP A 224 3.38 11.51 26.34
C ASP A 224 4.72 10.80 26.55
N LYS A 225 5.58 11.35 27.39
CA LYS A 225 6.89 10.73 27.67
C LYS A 225 6.69 9.32 28.21
N ALA A 226 7.42 8.35 27.65
CA ALA A 226 7.38 6.99 28.18
C ALA A 226 7.87 6.99 29.63
N GLY A 227 7.11 6.36 30.53
CA GLY A 227 7.55 6.11 31.90
C GLY A 227 8.81 5.24 31.93
N ARG A 228 9.61 5.35 33.00
CA ARG A 228 10.74 4.45 33.21
C ARG A 228 10.17 3.06 33.50
N LEU A 229 10.40 2.12 32.58
CA LEU A 229 9.98 0.74 32.78
C LEU A 229 10.69 0.16 34.02
N PRO A 230 9.97 -0.50 34.93
CA PRO A 230 10.61 -1.33 35.94
C PRO A 230 11.54 -2.34 35.25
N PRO A 231 12.71 -2.65 35.84
CA PRO A 231 13.64 -3.63 35.27
C PRO A 231 12.91 -4.91 34.87
N ASP A 232 13.27 -5.49 33.73
CA ASP A 232 12.78 -6.80 33.26
C ASP A 232 11.26 -6.94 33.04
N THR A 233 10.53 -5.84 32.89
CA THR A 233 9.08 -5.85 32.56
C THR A 233 8.77 -5.62 31.08
N ARG A 234 9.81 -5.38 30.26
CA ARG A 234 9.67 -5.07 28.83
C ARG A 234 9.08 -6.24 28.06
N VAL A 235 9.60 -7.45 28.25
CA VAL A 235 9.17 -8.64 27.49
C VAL A 235 7.75 -9.04 27.87
N ALA A 236 7.42 -9.04 29.16
CA ALA A 236 6.05 -9.23 29.66
C ALA A 236 5.03 -8.30 28.98
N ARG A 237 5.34 -7.01 28.81
CA ARG A 237 4.47 -6.05 28.10
C ARG A 237 4.32 -6.34 26.62
N LEU A 238 5.39 -6.75 25.95
CA LEU A 238 5.36 -7.10 24.53
C LEU A 238 4.59 -8.40 24.29
N LEU A 239 4.75 -9.39 25.17
CA LEU A 239 3.99 -10.63 25.12
C LEU A 239 2.50 -10.38 25.39
N ALA A 240 2.16 -9.51 26.35
CA ALA A 240 0.77 -9.13 26.59
C ALA A 240 0.12 -8.54 25.33
N ASP A 241 0.84 -7.66 24.61
CA ASP A 241 0.39 -7.09 23.35
C ASP A 241 0.15 -8.15 22.27
N ARG A 242 1.12 -9.07 22.12
CA ARG A 242 1.08 -10.12 21.11
C ARG A 242 -0.04 -11.13 21.38
N VAL A 243 -0.24 -11.52 22.63
CA VAL A 243 -1.31 -12.45 23.03
C VAL A 243 -2.69 -11.82 22.82
N ARG A 244 -2.87 -10.51 23.07
CA ARG A 244 -4.15 -9.84 22.78
C ARG A 244 -4.48 -9.78 21.29
N THR A 245 -3.46 -9.69 20.44
CA THR A 245 -3.65 -9.67 18.98
C THR A 245 -3.75 -11.06 18.36
N HIS A 246 -3.18 -12.07 19.03
CA HIS A 246 -3.14 -13.47 18.59
C HIS A 246 -3.41 -14.37 19.82
N PRO A 247 -4.67 -14.51 20.27
CA PRO A 247 -5.00 -15.24 21.49
C PRO A 247 -4.62 -16.72 21.43
N ASP A 248 -4.68 -17.31 20.24
CA ASP A 248 -4.41 -18.73 20.01
C ASP A 248 -2.91 -19.05 19.77
N ALA A 249 -2.03 -18.04 19.85
CA ALA A 249 -0.60 -18.23 19.60
C ALA A 249 0.03 -19.17 20.64
N THR A 250 0.68 -20.22 20.15
CA THR A 250 1.40 -21.20 20.98
C THR A 250 2.67 -20.59 21.60
N LEU A 251 3.16 -21.18 22.69
CA LEU A 251 4.42 -20.74 23.31
C LEU A 251 5.62 -20.85 22.35
N ARG A 252 5.60 -21.80 21.41
CA ARG A 252 6.63 -21.95 20.38
C ARG A 252 6.57 -20.81 19.38
N GLU A 253 5.39 -20.44 18.89
CA GLU A 253 5.23 -19.32 17.97
C GLU A 253 5.62 -17.98 18.60
N LEU A 254 5.25 -17.76 19.87
CA LEU A 254 5.67 -16.57 20.61
C LEU A 254 7.19 -16.54 20.83
N ALA A 255 7.82 -17.70 21.08
CA ALA A 255 9.27 -17.81 21.20
C ALA A 255 9.98 -17.52 19.87
N THR A 256 9.46 -18.05 18.75
CA THR A 256 9.95 -17.75 17.40
C THR A 256 9.82 -16.28 17.09
N TRP A 257 8.68 -15.65 17.39
CA TRP A 257 8.45 -14.23 17.19
C TRP A 257 9.43 -13.36 17.99
N LEU A 258 9.64 -13.66 19.28
CA LEU A 258 10.63 -12.94 20.10
C LEU A 258 12.06 -13.09 19.56
N SER A 259 12.42 -14.29 19.11
CA SER A 259 13.80 -14.61 18.68
C SER A 259 14.12 -14.11 17.27
N ARG A 260 13.22 -14.36 16.31
CA ARG A 260 13.46 -14.18 14.88
C ARG A 260 12.96 -12.84 14.37
N ASP A 261 11.72 -12.50 14.71
CA ASP A 261 11.05 -11.33 14.14
C ASP A 261 11.42 -10.07 14.92
N LEU A 262 11.34 -10.15 16.26
CA LEU A 262 11.65 -9.04 17.13
C LEU A 262 13.14 -8.96 17.50
N ARG A 263 13.86 -10.09 17.51
CA ARG A 263 15.27 -10.22 17.96
C ARG A 263 15.50 -9.66 19.36
N GLU A 264 14.67 -10.09 20.29
CA GLU A 264 14.66 -9.58 21.65
C GLU A 264 15.61 -10.40 22.55
N PRO A 265 16.52 -9.77 23.30
CA PRO A 265 17.42 -10.50 24.19
C PRO A 265 16.66 -11.08 25.39
N THR A 266 17.02 -12.30 25.75
CA THR A 266 16.61 -12.98 26.99
C THR A 266 17.25 -12.29 28.20
N ALA A 267 16.75 -12.59 29.40
CA ALA A 267 17.34 -12.10 30.66
C ALA A 267 18.82 -12.50 30.85
N ARG A 268 19.29 -13.55 30.15
CA ARG A 268 20.69 -14.01 30.16
C ARG A 268 21.51 -13.45 28.98
N GLY A 269 20.95 -12.54 28.19
CA GLY A 269 21.63 -11.89 27.07
C GLY A 269 21.64 -12.65 25.73
N GLY A 270 21.15 -13.90 25.69
CA GLY A 270 21.01 -14.67 24.44
C GLY A 270 19.79 -14.23 23.62
N LEU A 271 19.79 -14.49 22.31
CA LEU A 271 18.68 -14.13 21.38
C LEU A 271 17.70 -15.28 21.10
N SER A 272 17.93 -16.45 21.68
CA SER A 272 17.08 -17.64 21.50
C SER A 272 16.14 -17.78 22.70
N TRP A 273 14.84 -17.59 22.47
CA TRP A 273 13.80 -17.82 23.46
C TRP A 273 13.36 -19.28 23.44
N ALA A 274 13.39 -19.92 24.60
CA ALA A 274 12.73 -21.21 24.81
C ALA A 274 11.26 -21.00 25.18
N PRO A 275 10.34 -21.93 24.82
CA PRO A 275 8.93 -21.86 25.22
C PRO A 275 8.73 -21.67 26.73
N GLU A 276 9.60 -22.28 27.54
CA GLU A 276 9.65 -22.13 28.99
C GLU A 276 9.97 -20.70 29.46
N GLY A 277 10.87 -20.00 28.76
CA GLY A 277 11.17 -18.60 29.04
C GLY A 277 9.99 -17.69 28.72
N VAL A 278 9.29 -17.96 27.63
CA VAL A 278 8.06 -17.24 27.24
C VAL A 278 6.96 -17.47 28.26
N ARG A 279 6.79 -18.70 28.76
CA ARG A 279 5.81 -19.04 29.79
C ARG A 279 6.01 -18.21 31.06
N ARG A 280 7.24 -18.13 31.56
CA ARG A 280 7.58 -17.32 32.75
C ARG A 280 7.29 -15.83 32.55
N GLU A 281 7.59 -15.28 31.37
CA GLU A 281 7.30 -13.88 31.08
C GLU A 281 5.79 -13.63 30.88
N LYS A 282 5.03 -14.62 30.42
CA LYS A 282 3.56 -14.56 30.33
C LYS A 282 2.92 -14.59 31.73
N GLU A 283 3.43 -15.41 32.65
CA GLU A 283 3.04 -15.38 34.07
C GLU A 283 3.37 -14.04 34.72
N ARG A 284 4.56 -13.49 34.42
CA ARG A 284 4.93 -12.13 34.86
C ARG A 284 3.99 -11.07 34.30
N ALA A 285 3.56 -11.20 33.05
CA ALA A 285 2.57 -10.29 32.46
C ALA A 285 1.22 -10.34 33.19
N ARG A 286 0.77 -11.53 33.62
CA ARG A 286 -0.42 -11.68 34.48
C ARG A 286 -0.23 -11.05 35.85
N ALA A 287 0.92 -11.26 36.49
CA ALA A 287 1.24 -10.66 37.78
C ALA A 287 1.28 -9.12 37.73
N LEU A 288 1.60 -8.54 36.58
CA LEU A 288 1.54 -7.10 36.32
C LEU A 288 0.15 -6.58 35.93
N GLY A 289 -0.88 -7.44 35.92
CA GLY A 289 -2.24 -7.10 35.50
C GLY A 289 -2.37 -6.78 34.01
N LEU A 290 -1.44 -7.26 33.17
CA LEU A 290 -1.42 -7.00 31.72
C LEU A 290 -2.16 -8.07 30.93
N LEU A 291 -2.35 -9.26 31.50
CA LEU A 291 -3.11 -10.36 30.90
C LEU A 291 -4.07 -10.91 31.94
N GLU A 292 -5.23 -11.38 31.47
CA GLU A 292 -6.16 -12.20 32.24
C GLU A 292 -5.63 -13.64 32.40
#